data_AF-A0A9D1EDM0-F1
#
_entry.id   AF-A0A9D1EDM0-F1
#
_cell.length_a   1.000
_cell.length_b   1.000
_cell.length_c   1.000
_cell.angle_alpha   90.00
_cell.angle_beta   90.00
_cell.angle_gamma   90.00
#
_symmetry.space_group_name_H-M   'P 1'
#
loop_
_entity.id
_entity.type
_entity.pdbx_description
1 polymer ?
#
loop_
_entity_poly.entity_id
_entity_poly.type
_entity_poly.pdbx_seq_one_letter_code
_entity_poly.pdbx_strand_id
1 'polypeptide(L)'
;MSKKQDSYYYNNFISCAEYSCKAVHLLKEILTHFNPQEISRRLDEIHEIERMADDKKHELTDKLAKAFITPIEREDIVELSHHIDDVTDKVEEVLIRVYINNVQKIPQEALQLLDVVCQCCEEVQNLLKEFADFRHSNKITQKIIAINTLEEEADSLYISNMRKLHTEGNDVLYIIAWTEIFNYFEKCADACEHVADTVGSIVMKNS
;
A
#
# COMPACT_ATOMS: atom_id res chain seq x y z
N MET A 1 31.60 2.44 10.25
CA MET A 1 31.03 1.42 9.34
C MET A 1 29.56 1.12 9.66
N SER A 2 29.10 1.15 10.93
CA SER A 2 27.68 0.89 11.29
C SER A 2 26.68 1.84 10.62
N LYS A 3 26.85 3.17 10.70
CA LYS A 3 25.90 4.14 10.13
C LYS A 3 25.55 3.94 8.64
N LYS A 4 26.50 3.50 7.80
CA LYS A 4 26.25 3.24 6.37
C LYS A 4 25.50 1.93 6.14
N GLN A 5 25.64 0.97 7.05
CA GLN A 5 24.96 -0.32 6.97
C GLN A 5 23.52 -0.20 7.50
N ASP A 6 23.33 0.59 8.56
CA ASP A 6 22.03 0.91 9.13
C ASP A 6 21.17 1.69 8.11
N SER A 7 21.76 2.70 7.44
CA SER A 7 21.05 3.48 6.42
C SER A 7 20.53 2.66 5.25
N TYR A 8 21.12 1.49 4.97
CA TYR A 8 20.61 0.65 3.88
C TYR A 8 19.21 0.11 4.16
N TYR A 9 18.94 -0.37 5.37
CA TYR A 9 17.65 -0.99 5.70
C TYR A 9 16.53 0.04 5.59
N TYR A 10 16.72 1.22 6.20
CA TYR A 10 15.76 2.32 6.11
C TYR A 10 15.59 2.83 4.67
N ASN A 11 16.67 2.98 3.92
CA ASN A 11 16.57 3.39 2.50
C ASN A 11 15.84 2.34 1.65
N ASN A 12 16.00 1.05 1.96
CA ASN A 12 15.29 -0.02 1.28
C ASN A 12 13.78 0.05 1.57
N PHE A 13 13.38 0.21 2.84
CA PHE A 13 11.97 0.44 3.20
C PHE A 13 11.36 1.64 2.45
N ILE A 14 12.07 2.78 2.42
CA ILE A 14 11.63 3.97 1.69
C ILE A 14 11.51 3.67 0.18
N SER A 15 12.44 2.90 -0.38
CA SER A 15 12.41 2.51 -1.80
C SER A 15 11.20 1.61 -2.11
N CYS A 16 10.87 0.65 -1.24
CA CYS A 16 9.68 -0.19 -1.41
C CYS A 16 8.39 0.65 -1.36
N ALA A 17 8.27 1.56 -0.39
CA ALA A 17 7.12 2.47 -0.32
C ALA A 17 7.05 3.46 -1.51
N GLU A 18 8.18 3.85 -2.09
CA GLU A 18 8.20 4.58 -3.36
C GLU A 18 7.59 3.79 -4.52
N TYR A 19 7.77 2.47 -4.55
CA TYR A 19 7.09 1.62 -5.52
C TYR A 19 5.59 1.52 -5.24
N SER A 20 5.17 1.43 -3.97
CA SER A 20 3.74 1.50 -3.60
C SER A 20 3.09 2.79 -4.08
N CYS A 21 3.73 3.96 -3.86
CA CYS A 21 3.26 5.25 -4.39
C CYS A 21 3.20 5.25 -5.93
N LYS A 22 4.22 4.72 -6.62
CA LYS A 22 4.20 4.62 -8.10
C LYS A 22 3.06 3.75 -8.58
N ALA A 23 2.82 2.60 -7.94
CA ALA A 23 1.75 1.67 -8.29
C ALA A 23 0.38 2.35 -8.12
N VAL A 24 0.12 3.00 -6.99
CA VAL A 24 -1.19 3.60 -6.72
C VAL A 24 -1.45 4.82 -7.60
N HIS A 25 -0.42 5.61 -7.94
CA HIS A 25 -0.55 6.71 -8.89
C HIS A 25 -0.81 6.23 -10.32
N LEU A 26 -0.13 5.15 -10.74
CA LEU A 26 -0.42 4.51 -12.02
C LEU A 26 -1.85 3.96 -12.03
N LEU A 27 -2.29 3.28 -10.97
CA LEU A 27 -3.67 2.82 -10.82
C LEU A 27 -4.66 3.99 -10.94
N LYS A 28 -4.41 5.11 -10.27
CA LYS A 28 -5.23 6.31 -10.36
C LYS A 28 -5.29 6.89 -11.77
N GLU A 29 -4.17 6.93 -12.48
CA GLU A 29 -4.15 7.33 -13.88
C GLU A 29 -5.02 6.41 -14.74
N ILE A 30 -4.85 5.09 -14.59
CA ILE A 30 -5.59 4.06 -15.34
C ILE A 30 -7.10 4.19 -15.10
N LEU A 31 -7.52 4.29 -13.84
CA LEU A 31 -8.94 4.31 -13.49
C LEU A 31 -9.61 5.66 -13.81
N THR A 32 -8.86 6.76 -13.78
CA THR A 32 -9.36 8.09 -14.19
C THR A 32 -9.54 8.19 -15.71
N HIS A 33 -8.61 7.63 -16.47
CA HIS A 33 -8.63 7.61 -17.94
C HIS A 33 -8.98 6.23 -18.47
N PHE A 34 -9.97 5.58 -17.85
CA PHE A 34 -10.26 4.17 -18.06
C PHE A 34 -10.65 3.84 -19.51
N ASN A 35 -9.87 2.95 -20.11
CA ASN A 35 -10.13 2.37 -21.42
C ASN A 35 -10.06 0.83 -21.32
N PRO A 36 -11.19 0.11 -21.39
CA PRO A 36 -11.21 -1.35 -21.31
C PRO A 36 -10.33 -2.07 -22.34
N GLN A 37 -10.06 -1.46 -23.50
CA GLN A 37 -9.24 -2.07 -24.54
C GLN A 37 -7.74 -2.05 -24.20
N GLU A 38 -7.31 -1.14 -23.34
CA GLU A 38 -5.91 -1.00 -22.94
C GLU A 38 -5.60 -1.72 -21.63
N ILE A 39 -6.62 -2.18 -20.89
CA ILE A 39 -6.47 -2.66 -19.52
C ILE A 39 -5.44 -3.80 -19.39
N SER A 40 -5.37 -4.70 -20.36
CA SER A 40 -4.37 -5.79 -20.37
C SER A 40 -2.94 -5.25 -20.44
N ARG A 41 -2.70 -4.24 -21.29
CA ARG A 41 -1.39 -3.58 -21.39
C ARG A 41 -1.06 -2.80 -20.12
N ARG A 42 -2.06 -2.13 -19.54
CA ARG A 42 -1.90 -1.38 -18.29
C ARG A 42 -1.66 -2.31 -17.08
N LEU A 43 -2.19 -3.52 -17.12
CA LEU A 43 -1.92 -4.56 -16.13
C LEU A 43 -0.45 -5.00 -16.18
N ASP A 44 0.13 -5.18 -17.37
CA ASP A 44 1.55 -5.46 -17.49
C ASP A 44 2.40 -4.32 -16.90
N GLU A 45 1.99 -3.06 -17.08
CA GLU A 45 2.71 -1.91 -16.50
C GLU A 45 2.71 -1.89 -14.97
N ILE A 46 1.57 -2.21 -14.33
CA ILE A 46 1.51 -2.25 -12.86
C ILE A 46 2.26 -3.47 -12.31
N HIS A 47 2.21 -4.61 -13.02
CA HIS A 47 2.92 -5.83 -12.66
C HIS A 47 4.44 -5.63 -12.69
N GLU A 48 4.94 -4.85 -13.65
CA GLU A 48 6.36 -4.48 -13.68
C GLU A 48 6.77 -3.64 -12.45
N ILE A 49 5.85 -2.83 -11.89
CA ILE A 49 6.10 -2.07 -10.65
C ILE A 49 6.15 -3.00 -9.44
N GLU A 50 5.20 -3.93 -9.32
CA GLU A 50 5.18 -4.95 -8.25
C GLU A 50 6.47 -5.78 -8.28
N ARG A 51 6.86 -6.30 -9.45
CA ARG A 51 8.10 -7.09 -9.57
C ARG A 51 9.34 -6.31 -9.14
N MET A 52 9.40 -5.02 -9.45
CA MET A 52 10.50 -4.15 -8.99
C MET A 52 10.50 -3.93 -7.47
N ALA A 53 9.31 -3.93 -6.84
CA ALA A 53 9.18 -3.85 -5.39
C ALA A 53 9.61 -5.16 -4.72
N ASP A 54 9.17 -6.31 -5.24
CA ASP A 54 9.54 -7.63 -4.73
C ASP A 54 11.06 -7.88 -4.88
N ASP A 55 11.66 -7.47 -6.01
CA ASP A 55 13.13 -7.49 -6.18
C ASP A 55 13.85 -6.73 -5.05
N LYS A 56 13.31 -5.58 -4.60
CA LYS A 56 13.88 -4.80 -3.48
C LYS A 56 13.71 -5.47 -2.14
N LYS A 57 12.57 -6.10 -1.89
CA LYS A 57 12.34 -6.93 -0.70
C LYS A 57 13.27 -8.14 -0.68
N HIS A 58 13.50 -8.78 -1.82
CA HIS A 58 14.47 -9.87 -1.95
C HIS A 58 15.90 -9.41 -1.67
N GLU A 59 16.32 -8.26 -2.21
CA GLU A 59 17.62 -7.64 -1.88
C GLU A 59 17.79 -7.39 -0.37
N LEU A 60 16.73 -6.95 0.31
CA LEU A 60 16.73 -6.76 1.77
C LEU A 60 16.91 -8.09 2.50
N THR A 61 16.11 -9.08 2.14
CA THR A 61 16.12 -10.42 2.73
C THR A 61 17.49 -11.08 2.59
N ASP A 62 18.08 -11.02 1.41
CA ASP A 62 19.41 -11.54 1.11
C ASP A 62 20.51 -10.88 1.93
N LYS A 63 20.38 -9.56 2.15
CA LYS A 63 21.33 -8.82 2.97
C LYS A 63 21.17 -9.16 4.44
N LEU A 64 19.93 -9.26 4.92
CA LEU A 64 19.61 -9.61 6.30
C LEU A 64 20.15 -11.00 6.67
N ALA A 65 20.03 -11.97 5.77
CA ALA A 65 20.54 -13.34 5.95
C ALA A 65 22.06 -13.39 6.18
N LYS A 66 22.80 -12.44 5.60
CA LYS A 66 24.28 -12.33 5.70
C LYS A 66 24.72 -11.36 6.79
N ALA A 67 23.80 -10.64 7.42
CA ALA A 67 24.12 -9.64 8.41
C ALA A 67 24.49 -10.28 9.75
N PHE A 68 25.56 -9.78 10.39
CA PHE A 68 25.89 -10.12 11.78
C PHE A 68 25.27 -9.14 12.77
N ILE A 69 25.17 -7.87 12.39
CA ILE A 69 24.60 -6.78 13.20
C ILE A 69 23.54 -6.06 12.35
N THR A 70 22.40 -5.75 12.96
CA THR A 70 21.26 -5.05 12.35
C THR A 70 20.89 -3.81 13.16
N PRO A 71 20.27 -2.79 12.54
CA PRO A 71 19.93 -1.53 13.23
C PRO A 71 18.79 -1.67 14.25
N ILE A 72 17.92 -2.65 14.04
CA ILE A 72 16.81 -3.08 14.89
C ILE A 72 16.73 -4.63 14.84
N GLU A 73 15.78 -5.20 15.56
CA GLU A 73 15.48 -6.64 15.59
C GLU A 73 15.25 -7.21 14.19
N ARG A 74 15.76 -8.42 13.92
CA ARG A 74 15.64 -9.04 12.59
C ARG A 74 14.20 -9.36 12.22
N GLU A 75 13.44 -9.81 13.20
CA GLU A 75 12.02 -10.14 13.06
C GLU A 75 11.23 -8.90 12.64
N ASP A 76 11.50 -7.76 13.28
CA ASP A 76 10.90 -6.47 12.95
C ASP A 76 11.26 -5.99 11.53
N ILE A 77 12.48 -6.23 11.06
CA ILE A 77 12.88 -5.91 9.66
C ILE A 77 12.09 -6.75 8.67
N VAL A 78 11.93 -8.05 8.94
CA VAL A 78 11.19 -8.98 8.06
C VAL A 78 9.71 -8.62 8.04
N GLU A 79 9.11 -8.41 9.22
CA GLU A 79 7.71 -8.05 9.37
C GLU A 79 7.39 -6.72 8.67
N LEU A 80 8.18 -5.67 8.93
CA LEU A 80 8.00 -4.39 8.29
C LEU A 80 8.18 -4.48 6.76
N SER A 81 9.18 -5.22 6.30
CA SER A 81 9.38 -5.43 4.86
C SER A 81 8.21 -6.16 4.20
N HIS A 82 7.57 -7.10 4.90
CA HIS A 82 6.43 -7.83 4.38
C HIS A 82 5.21 -6.92 4.28
N HIS A 83 4.93 -6.11 5.31
CA HIS A 83 3.79 -5.19 5.28
C HIS A 83 3.94 -4.08 4.24
N ILE A 84 5.15 -3.55 4.01
CA ILE A 84 5.36 -2.54 2.95
C ILE A 84 5.10 -3.13 1.56
N ASP A 85 5.52 -4.39 1.36
CA ASP A 85 5.34 -5.10 0.11
C ASP A 85 3.86 -5.41 -0.16
N ASP A 86 3.13 -5.87 0.87
CA ASP A 86 1.68 -6.13 0.79
C ASP A 86 0.91 -4.91 0.27
N VAL A 87 1.32 -3.68 0.57
CA VAL A 87 0.69 -2.46 0.03
C VAL A 87 0.74 -2.44 -1.50
N THR A 88 1.90 -2.75 -2.09
CA THR A 88 2.07 -2.75 -3.55
C THR A 88 1.26 -3.88 -4.18
N ASP A 89 1.27 -5.06 -3.56
CA ASP A 89 0.49 -6.22 -4.01
C ASP A 89 -1.01 -5.93 -4.01
N LYS A 90 -1.55 -5.30 -2.95
CA LYS A 90 -2.99 -4.98 -2.91
C LYS A 90 -3.38 -3.99 -3.98
N VAL A 91 -2.51 -3.02 -4.29
CA VAL A 91 -2.74 -2.05 -5.35
C VAL A 91 -2.79 -2.73 -6.73
N GLU A 92 -1.88 -3.67 -7.01
CA GLU A 92 -1.95 -4.48 -8.23
C GLU A 92 -3.24 -5.32 -8.28
N GLU A 93 -3.59 -5.98 -7.18
CA GLU A 93 -4.77 -6.84 -7.11
C GLU A 93 -6.07 -6.11 -7.42
N VAL A 94 -6.20 -4.81 -7.07
CA VAL A 94 -7.33 -3.97 -7.51
C VAL A 94 -7.45 -3.98 -9.04
N LEU A 95 -6.34 -3.75 -9.76
CA LEU A 95 -6.36 -3.72 -11.22
C LEU A 95 -6.62 -5.11 -11.82
N ILE A 96 -6.07 -6.16 -11.21
CA ILE A 96 -6.36 -7.54 -11.58
C ILE A 96 -7.86 -7.82 -11.49
N ARG A 97 -8.54 -7.39 -10.41
CA ARG A 97 -10.00 -7.57 -10.27
C ARG A 97 -10.79 -6.75 -11.28
N VAL A 98 -10.35 -5.54 -11.61
CA VAL A 98 -10.94 -4.73 -12.69
C VAL A 98 -10.86 -5.46 -14.04
N TYR A 99 -9.71 -6.08 -14.32
CA TYR A 99 -9.49 -6.84 -15.55
C TYR A 99 -10.30 -8.15 -15.60
N ILE A 100 -10.18 -9.01 -14.58
CA ILE A 100 -10.83 -10.33 -14.54
C ILE A 100 -12.36 -10.21 -14.60
N ASN A 101 -12.91 -9.20 -13.92
CA ASN A 101 -14.35 -8.95 -13.92
C ASN A 101 -14.85 -8.21 -15.18
N ASN A 102 -13.98 -7.96 -16.17
CA ASN A 102 -14.30 -7.29 -17.43
C ASN A 102 -15.08 -5.97 -17.21
N VAL A 103 -14.59 -5.15 -16.28
CA VAL A 103 -15.22 -3.88 -15.94
C VAL A 103 -15.27 -2.96 -17.15
N GLN A 104 -16.46 -2.43 -17.47
CA GLN A 104 -16.66 -1.55 -18.62
C GLN A 104 -16.65 -0.06 -18.24
N LYS A 105 -16.88 0.26 -16.95
CA LYS A 105 -16.95 1.63 -16.46
C LYS A 105 -16.54 1.66 -14.98
N ILE A 106 -15.72 2.65 -14.63
CA ILE A 106 -15.35 2.94 -13.23
C ILE A 106 -16.41 3.88 -12.63
N PRO A 107 -17.04 3.52 -11.49
CA PRO A 107 -17.94 4.38 -10.74
C PRO A 107 -17.15 5.47 -10.01
N GLN A 108 -17.79 6.61 -9.74
CA GLN A 108 -17.14 7.73 -9.07
C GLN A 108 -16.71 7.35 -7.65
N GLU A 109 -17.49 6.52 -6.98
CA GLU A 109 -17.25 5.95 -5.67
C GLU A 109 -15.88 5.24 -5.56
N ALA A 110 -15.47 4.53 -6.62
CA ALA A 110 -14.18 3.86 -6.68
C ALA A 110 -13.02 4.85 -6.77
N LEU A 111 -13.20 5.96 -7.52
CA LEU A 111 -12.19 7.02 -7.60
C LEU A 111 -12.04 7.76 -6.27
N GLN A 112 -13.14 7.98 -5.54
CA GLN A 112 -13.11 8.58 -4.21
C GLN A 112 -12.33 7.73 -3.21
N LEU A 113 -12.57 6.42 -3.20
CA LEU A 113 -11.84 5.52 -2.32
C LEU A 113 -10.36 5.43 -2.72
N LEU A 114 -10.07 5.37 -4.02
CA LEU A 114 -8.70 5.39 -4.54
C LEU A 114 -7.94 6.68 -4.18
N ASP A 115 -8.61 7.82 -4.11
CA ASP A 115 -7.99 9.07 -3.67
C ASP A 115 -7.49 8.98 -2.22
N VAL A 116 -8.26 8.33 -1.34
CA VAL A 116 -7.85 8.07 0.05
C VAL A 116 -6.69 7.08 0.10
N VAL A 117 -6.76 5.97 -0.67
CA VAL A 117 -5.67 4.99 -0.75
C VAL A 117 -4.35 5.62 -1.25
N CYS A 118 -4.41 6.56 -2.21
CA CYS A 118 -3.23 7.33 -2.62
C CYS A 118 -2.62 8.09 -1.45
N GLN A 119 -3.44 8.77 -0.65
CA GLN A 119 -2.99 9.51 0.52
C GLN A 119 -2.39 8.59 1.59
N CYS A 120 -2.97 7.39 1.81
CA CYS A 120 -2.39 6.39 2.71
C CYS A 120 -0.97 6.00 2.28
N CYS A 121 -0.77 5.68 1.00
CA CYS A 121 0.54 5.30 0.46
C CYS A 121 1.58 6.44 0.62
N GLU A 122 1.18 7.67 0.30
CA GLU A 122 2.04 8.85 0.46
C GLU A 122 2.44 9.07 1.93
N GLU A 123 1.49 8.92 2.87
CA GLU A 123 1.77 9.06 4.29
C GLU A 123 2.61 7.92 4.87
N VAL A 124 2.44 6.69 4.38
CA VAL A 124 3.36 5.56 4.68
C VAL A 124 4.78 5.88 4.22
N GLN A 125 4.96 6.39 3.00
CA GLN A 125 6.28 6.80 2.52
C GLN A 125 6.89 7.90 3.40
N ASN A 126 6.08 8.85 3.86
CA ASN A 126 6.51 9.92 4.76
C ASN A 126 6.87 9.38 6.16
N LEU A 127 6.09 8.44 6.70
CA LEU A 127 6.37 7.75 7.95
C LEU A 127 7.72 7.02 7.88
N LEU A 128 7.99 6.28 6.81
CA LEU A 128 9.25 5.53 6.67
C LEU A 128 10.47 6.45 6.51
N LYS A 129 10.31 7.62 5.89
CA LYS A 129 11.36 8.66 5.85
C LYS A 129 11.68 9.19 7.25
N GLU A 130 10.68 9.43 8.08
CA GLU A 130 10.86 9.88 9.46
C GLU A 130 11.39 8.73 10.36
N PHE A 131 10.97 7.49 10.10
CA PHE A 131 11.42 6.29 10.81
C PHE A 131 12.94 6.05 10.69
N ALA A 132 13.57 6.48 9.59
CA ALA A 132 15.02 6.39 9.42
C ALA A 132 15.82 7.10 10.54
N ASP A 133 15.22 8.08 11.22
CA ASP A 133 15.80 8.79 12.38
C ASP A 133 14.87 8.75 13.60
N PHE A 134 14.18 7.62 13.82
CA PHE A 134 13.12 7.51 14.84
C PHE A 134 13.55 7.84 16.27
N ARG A 135 14.84 7.68 16.60
CA ARG A 135 15.39 8.01 17.93
C ARG A 135 15.39 9.51 18.22
N HIS A 136 15.29 10.36 17.19
CA HIS A 136 15.25 11.82 17.32
C HIS A 136 13.96 12.44 16.76
N SER A 137 13.17 11.68 15.99
CA SER A 137 11.94 12.18 15.40
C SER A 137 10.82 12.30 16.45
N ASN A 138 10.18 13.46 16.49
CA ASN A 138 8.97 13.73 17.28
C ASN A 138 7.68 13.68 16.43
N LYS A 139 7.78 13.22 15.18
CA LYS A 139 6.67 13.22 14.21
C LYS A 139 6.08 11.86 13.95
N ILE A 140 6.74 10.77 14.33
CA ILE A 140 6.29 9.40 14.05
C ILE A 140 4.87 9.17 14.55
N THR A 141 4.58 9.52 15.80
CA THR A 141 3.23 9.37 16.36
C THR A 141 2.19 10.17 15.56
N GLN A 142 2.52 11.37 15.09
CA GLN A 142 1.61 12.18 14.27
C GLN A 142 1.35 11.53 12.91
N LYS A 143 2.37 10.91 12.32
CA LYS A 143 2.26 10.18 11.04
C LYS A 143 1.44 8.90 11.16
N ILE A 144 1.62 8.13 12.25
CA ILE A 144 0.80 6.95 12.53
C ILE A 144 -0.68 7.37 12.68
N ILE A 145 -0.97 8.39 13.50
CA ILE A 145 -2.36 8.88 13.66
C ILE A 145 -2.96 9.33 12.33
N ALA A 146 -2.17 9.98 11.46
CA ALA A 146 -2.65 10.39 10.14
C ALA A 146 -3.02 9.20 9.24
N ILE A 147 -2.24 8.12 9.25
CA ILE A 147 -2.54 6.90 8.49
C ILE A 147 -3.82 6.25 9.02
N ASN A 148 -3.96 6.08 10.33
CA ASN A 148 -5.17 5.49 10.92
C ASN A 148 -6.42 6.36 10.65
N THR A 149 -6.28 7.68 10.62
CA THR A 149 -7.39 8.57 10.24
C THR A 149 -7.82 8.38 8.79
N LEU A 150 -6.87 8.15 7.88
CA LEU A 150 -7.16 7.88 6.46
C LEU A 150 -7.75 6.48 6.26
N GLU A 151 -7.31 5.49 7.04
CA GLU A 151 -7.89 4.17 7.08
C GLU A 151 -9.37 4.25 7.51
N GLU A 152 -9.69 4.92 8.63
CA GLU A 152 -11.07 5.10 9.10
C GLU A 152 -11.96 5.80 8.05
N GLU A 153 -11.39 6.73 7.27
CA GLU A 153 -12.08 7.38 6.14
C GLU A 153 -12.34 6.39 4.98
N ALA A 154 -11.34 5.58 4.61
CA ALA A 154 -11.47 4.55 3.60
C ALA A 154 -12.54 3.52 3.99
N ASP A 155 -12.56 3.12 5.25
CA ASP A 155 -13.51 2.17 5.83
C ASP A 155 -14.95 2.71 5.78
N SER A 156 -15.11 3.98 6.16
CA SER A 156 -16.39 4.69 6.08
C SER A 156 -16.91 4.78 4.64
N LEU A 157 -16.02 5.07 3.67
CA LEU A 157 -16.35 5.09 2.24
C LEU A 157 -16.70 3.69 1.74
N TYR A 158 -15.95 2.66 2.11
CA TYR A 158 -16.20 1.27 1.76
C TYR A 158 -17.61 0.84 2.21
N ILE A 159 -17.96 1.05 3.48
CA ILE A 159 -19.30 0.71 4.03
C ILE A 159 -20.41 1.44 3.25
N SER A 160 -20.23 2.72 2.99
CA SER A 160 -21.19 3.54 2.24
C SER A 160 -21.37 3.04 0.80
N ASN A 161 -20.26 2.74 0.12
CA ASN A 161 -20.24 2.24 -1.26
C ASN A 161 -20.87 0.85 -1.36
N MET A 162 -20.54 -0.05 -0.43
CA MET A 162 -21.17 -1.37 -0.33
C MET A 162 -22.67 -1.27 -0.10
N ARG A 163 -23.12 -0.36 0.78
CA ARG A 163 -24.55 -0.15 1.00
C ARG A 163 -25.25 0.31 -0.28
N LYS A 164 -24.70 1.31 -0.97
CA LYS A 164 -25.25 1.80 -2.24
C LYS A 164 -25.30 0.68 -3.30
N LEU A 165 -24.20 -0.05 -3.46
CA LEU A 165 -24.06 -1.16 -4.41
C LEU A 165 -25.21 -2.17 -4.30
N HIS A 166 -25.63 -2.49 -3.06
CA HIS A 166 -26.71 -3.43 -2.79
C HIS A 166 -28.13 -2.84 -2.80
N THR A 167 -28.28 -1.51 -2.84
CA THR A 167 -29.61 -0.86 -2.75
C THR A 167 -30.10 -0.19 -4.03
N GLU A 168 -29.24 0.03 -5.01
CA GLU A 168 -29.56 0.77 -6.24
C GLU A 168 -30.13 -0.08 -7.39
N GLY A 169 -30.47 -1.35 -7.12
CA GLY A 169 -31.04 -2.24 -8.13
C GLY A 169 -30.06 -2.66 -9.23
N ASN A 170 -28.76 -2.74 -8.89
CA ASN A 170 -27.69 -3.18 -9.79
C ASN A 170 -27.87 -4.66 -10.19
N ASP A 171 -27.36 -5.01 -11.37
CA ASP A 171 -27.26 -6.40 -11.81
C ASP A 171 -26.32 -7.21 -10.90
N VAL A 172 -26.59 -8.52 -10.77
CA VAL A 172 -25.85 -9.40 -9.86
C VAL A 172 -24.36 -9.50 -10.23
N LEU A 173 -24.01 -9.51 -11.52
CA LEU A 173 -22.61 -9.55 -11.95
C LEU A 173 -21.88 -8.24 -11.58
N TYR A 174 -22.57 -7.11 -11.69
CA TYR A 174 -22.03 -5.82 -11.25
C TYR A 174 -21.78 -5.81 -9.74
N ILE A 175 -22.71 -6.34 -8.94
CA ILE A 175 -22.55 -6.45 -7.49
C ILE A 175 -21.38 -7.35 -7.12
N ILE A 176 -21.22 -8.50 -7.79
CA ILE A 176 -20.10 -9.42 -7.54
C ILE A 176 -18.76 -8.73 -7.85
N ALA A 177 -18.63 -8.14 -9.04
CA ALA A 177 -17.41 -7.48 -9.48
C ALA A 177 -17.00 -6.35 -8.54
N TRP A 178 -17.95 -5.46 -8.21
CA TRP A 178 -17.62 -4.28 -7.40
C TRP A 178 -17.50 -4.59 -5.92
N THR A 179 -18.16 -5.63 -5.40
CA THR A 179 -17.86 -6.13 -4.05
C THR A 179 -16.39 -6.53 -3.95
N GLU A 180 -15.88 -7.32 -4.90
CA GLU A 180 -14.48 -7.73 -4.89
C GLU A 180 -13.53 -6.54 -5.01
N ILE A 181 -13.78 -5.62 -5.94
CA ILE A 181 -12.91 -4.46 -6.16
C ILE A 181 -12.90 -3.54 -4.94
N PHE A 182 -14.05 -3.25 -4.33
CA PHE A 182 -14.12 -2.43 -3.12
C PHE A 182 -13.43 -3.09 -1.92
N ASN A 183 -13.56 -4.42 -1.76
CA ASN A 183 -12.81 -5.15 -0.73
C ASN A 183 -11.29 -5.00 -0.90
N TYR A 184 -10.78 -4.96 -2.14
CA TYR A 184 -9.35 -4.80 -2.36
C TYR A 184 -8.87 -3.37 -2.17
N PHE A 185 -9.72 -2.36 -2.41
CA PHE A 185 -9.40 -0.99 -2.03
C PHE A 185 -9.27 -0.82 -0.51
N GLU A 186 -10.21 -1.39 0.26
CA GLU A 186 -10.14 -1.37 1.73
C GLU A 186 -8.87 -2.07 2.23
N LYS A 187 -8.55 -3.26 1.69
CA LYS A 187 -7.28 -3.96 1.99
C LYS A 187 -6.02 -3.14 1.67
N CYS A 188 -6.07 -2.21 0.71
CA CYS A 188 -4.92 -1.32 0.47
C CYS A 188 -4.73 -0.34 1.63
N ALA A 189 -5.82 0.20 2.19
CA ALA A 189 -5.78 1.10 3.33
C ALA A 189 -5.35 0.35 4.61
N ASP A 190 -5.92 -0.84 4.86
CA ASP A 190 -5.54 -1.73 5.96
C ASP A 190 -4.05 -2.12 5.91
N ALA A 191 -3.53 -2.46 4.73
CA ALA A 191 -2.10 -2.73 4.55
C ALA A 191 -1.22 -1.50 4.90
N CYS A 192 -1.69 -0.28 4.63
CA CYS A 192 -0.98 0.93 5.05
C CYS A 192 -1.00 1.12 6.57
N GLU A 193 -2.13 0.83 7.23
CA GLU A 193 -2.25 0.84 8.69
C GLU A 193 -1.30 -0.18 9.32
N HIS A 194 -1.23 -1.41 8.79
CA HIS A 194 -0.31 -2.44 9.28
C HIS A 194 1.15 -1.97 9.29
N VAL A 195 1.59 -1.25 8.24
CA VAL A 195 2.93 -0.63 8.23
C VAL A 195 3.09 0.39 9.38
N ALA A 196 2.07 1.21 9.61
CA ALA A 196 2.07 2.20 10.69
C ALA A 196 2.14 1.56 12.08
N ASP A 197 1.37 0.51 12.30
CA ASP A 197 1.34 -0.28 13.53
C ASP A 197 2.67 -0.98 13.80
N THR A 198 3.27 -1.61 12.78
CA THR A 198 4.59 -2.23 12.89
C THR A 198 5.64 -1.19 13.25
N VAL A 199 5.65 -0.03 12.59
CA VAL A 199 6.58 1.08 12.94
C VAL A 199 6.36 1.54 14.38
N GLY A 200 5.11 1.71 14.82
CA GLY A 200 4.76 2.08 16.19
C GLY A 200 5.31 1.08 17.21
N SER A 201 5.10 -0.21 16.96
CA SER A 201 5.61 -1.31 17.78
C SER A 201 7.15 -1.28 17.89
N ILE A 202 7.86 -1.11 16.77
CA ILE A 202 9.33 -1.05 16.76
C ILE A 202 9.84 0.13 17.57
N VAL A 203 9.24 1.31 17.39
CA VAL A 203 9.62 2.52 18.12
C VAL A 203 9.40 2.32 19.63
N MET A 204 8.29 1.71 20.04
CA MET A 204 8.03 1.40 21.45
C MET A 204 9.06 0.42 22.03
N LYS A 205 9.46 -0.62 21.29
CA LYS A 205 10.49 -1.59 21.73
C LYS A 205 11.87 -0.94 21.91
N ASN A 206 12.16 0.10 21.14
CA ASN A 206 13.46 0.77 21.07
C ASN A 206 13.51 2.15 21.79
N SER A 207 12.46 2.48 22.57
CA SER A 207 12.36 3.71 23.37
C SER A 207 12.90 3.54 24.80
#